data_AF-A0A3T0RN66-F1
#
_entry.id   AF-A0A3T0RN66-F1
#
_cell.length_a   1.000
_cell.length_b   1.000
_cell.length_c   1.000
_cell.angle_alpha   90.00
_cell.angle_beta   90.00
_cell.angle_gamma   90.00
#
_symmetry.space_group_name_H-M   'P 1'
#
loop_
_entity.id
_entity.type
_entity.pdbx_description
1 polymer ?
#
loop_
_entity_poly.entity_id
_entity_poly.type
_entity_poly.pdbx_seq_one_letter_code
_entity_poly.pdbx_strand_id
1 'polypeptide(L)'
;MIETMQVPIEARQKYLDRRKQDIVACQEALAKQDFQFLERVGHQIKGNAVTFGFDQFTNVAVAMEIAAKAKDLTQLSALVAQFTTAVQNAQI
;
A
#
# COMPACT_ATOMS: atom_id res chain seq x y z
N MET A 1 9.67 -10.72 -30.69
CA MET A 1 8.56 -10.85 -29.72
C MET A 1 9.19 -10.80 -28.34
N ILE A 2 9.02 -9.71 -27.61
CA ILE A 2 9.44 -9.65 -26.21
C ILE A 2 8.23 -10.13 -25.44
N GLU A 3 8.25 -11.39 -24.98
CA GLU A 3 7.29 -11.83 -23.98
C GLU A 3 7.47 -10.93 -22.77
N THR A 4 6.52 -10.02 -22.56
CA THR A 4 6.44 -9.27 -21.31
C THR A 4 6.30 -10.31 -20.21
N MET A 5 7.33 -10.44 -19.38
CA MET A 5 7.34 -11.34 -18.23
C MET A 5 6.24 -10.91 -17.27
N GLN A 6 5.02 -11.41 -17.49
CA GLN A 6 3.89 -11.15 -16.60
C GLN A 6 4.15 -11.89 -15.30
N VAL A 7 4.07 -11.18 -14.18
CA VAL A 7 4.20 -11.80 -12.86
C VAL A 7 3.10 -12.87 -12.70
N PRO A 8 3.44 -14.08 -12.22
CA PRO A 8 2.46 -15.15 -12.06
C PRO A 8 1.24 -14.71 -11.25
N ILE A 9 0.06 -15.17 -11.65
CA ILE A 9 -1.22 -14.89 -10.98
C ILE A 9 -1.13 -15.17 -9.47
N GLU A 10 -0.50 -16.28 -9.08
CA GLU A 10 -0.30 -16.64 -7.68
C GLU A 10 0.54 -15.60 -6.91
N ALA A 11 1.56 -15.03 -7.54
CA ALA A 11 2.40 -14.00 -6.93
C ALA A 11 1.63 -12.68 -6.78
N ARG A 12 0.75 -12.34 -7.74
CA ARG A 12 -0.16 -11.19 -7.64
C ARG A 12 -1.18 -11.38 -6.51
N GLN A 13 -1.71 -12.59 -6.35
CA GLN A 13 -2.64 -12.93 -5.26
C GLN A 13 -1.97 -12.81 -3.90
N LYS A 14 -0.79 -13.40 -3.75
CA LYS A 14 0.01 -13.28 -2.53
C LYS A 14 0.34 -11.83 -2.20
N TYR A 15 0.58 -11.00 -3.21
CA TYR A 15 0.78 -9.58 -3.02
C TYR A 15 -0.47 -8.90 -2.44
N LEU A 16 -1.66 -9.10 -3.03
CA LEU A 16 -2.91 -8.54 -2.50
C LEU A 16 -3.20 -9.00 -1.08
N ASP A 17 -2.98 -10.28 -0.77
CA ASP A 17 -3.21 -10.78 0.59
C ASP A 17 -2.26 -10.16 1.61
N ARG A 18 -1.00 -9.91 1.23
CA ARG A 18 -0.09 -9.11 2.06
C ARG A 18 -0.60 -7.69 2.27
N ARG A 19 -1.11 -7.03 1.22
CA ARG A 19 -1.67 -5.67 1.34
C ARG A 19 -2.90 -5.61 2.26
N LYS A 20 -3.73 -6.66 2.28
CA LYS A 20 -4.84 -6.77 3.25
C LYS A 20 -4.33 -6.84 4.69
N GLN A 21 -3.24 -7.58 4.93
CA GLN A 21 -2.60 -7.64 6.26
C GLN A 21 -1.98 -6.28 6.64
N ASP A 22 -1.33 -5.60 5.69
CA ASP A 22 -0.77 -4.27 5.92
C ASP A 22 -1.85 -3.26 6.31
N ILE A 23 -3.07 -3.35 5.75
CA ILE A 23 -4.20 -2.46 6.12
C ILE A 23 -4.54 -2.61 7.60
N VAL A 24 -4.68 -3.84 8.09
CA VAL A 24 -4.97 -4.09 9.51
C VAL A 24 -3.87 -3.51 10.39
N ALA A 25 -2.61 -3.77 10.04
CA ALA A 25 -1.47 -3.22 10.78
C ALA A 25 -1.39 -1.68 10.71
N CYS A 26 -1.76 -1.06 9.58
CA CYS A 26 -1.82 0.39 9.46
C CYS A 26 -2.91 1.00 10.34
N GLN A 27 -4.08 0.34 10.48
CA GLN A 27 -5.14 0.79 11.38
C GLN A 27 -4.69 0.76 12.84
N GLU A 28 -3.98 -0.29 13.26
CA GLU A 28 -3.37 -0.34 14.59
C GLU A 28 -2.28 0.72 14.78
N ALA A 29 -1.45 0.94 13.76
CA ALA A 29 -0.38 1.94 13.78
C ALA A 29 -0.94 3.36 13.88
N LEU A 30 -2.07 3.66 13.23
CA LEU A 30 -2.78 4.94 13.39
C LEU A 30 -3.19 5.17 14.85
N ALA A 31 -3.79 4.17 15.50
CA ALA A 31 -4.21 4.27 16.90
C ALA A 31 -3.04 4.47 17.86
N LYS A 32 -1.88 3.89 17.54
CA LYS A 32 -0.63 4.01 18.32
C LYS A 32 0.25 5.19 17.91
N GLN A 33 -0.16 5.95 16.88
CA GLN A 33 0.66 6.99 16.24
C GLN A 33 2.06 6.49 15.83
N ASP A 34 2.17 5.25 15.36
CA ASP A 34 3.40 4.65 14.85
C ASP A 34 3.68 5.14 13.41
N PHE A 35 4.14 6.39 13.33
CA PHE A 35 4.47 7.04 12.06
C PHE A 35 5.59 6.32 11.31
N GLN A 36 6.54 5.70 12.03
CA GLN A 36 7.65 4.96 11.42
C GLN A 36 7.14 3.70 10.71
N PHE A 37 6.17 3.00 11.28
CA PHE A 37 5.51 1.88 10.62
C PHE A 37 4.76 2.34 9.36
N LEU A 38 3.95 3.39 9.48
CA LEU A 38 3.16 3.93 8.36
C LEU A 38 4.04 4.40 7.19
N GLU A 39 5.17 5.06 7.49
CA GLU A 39 6.16 5.46 6.50
C GLU A 39 6.72 4.24 5.75
N ARG A 40 7.14 3.20 6.48
CA ARG A 40 7.71 1.98 5.89
C ARG A 40 6.72 1.25 4.99
N VAL A 41 5.44 1.22 5.35
CA VAL A 41 4.40 0.61 4.51
C VAL A 41 4.23 1.40 3.21
N GLY A 42 4.09 2.73 3.30
CA GLY A 42 4.02 3.61 2.11
C GLY A 42 5.24 3.43 1.19
N HIS A 43 6.44 3.46 1.76
CA HIS A 43 7.68 3.25 1.02
C HIS A 43 7.71 1.89 0.29
N GLN A 44 7.36 0.80 0.99
CA GLN A 44 7.37 -0.53 0.42
C GLN A 44 6.36 -0.67 -0.73
N ILE A 45 5.13 -0.18 -0.56
CA ILE A 45 4.08 -0.28 -1.59
C ILE A 45 4.48 0.53 -2.82
N LYS A 46 4.97 1.77 -2.63
CA LYS A 46 5.49 2.59 -3.73
C LYS A 46 6.55 1.84 -4.55
N GLY A 47 7.43 1.09 -3.89
CA GLY A 47 8.53 0.39 -4.55
C GLY A 47 8.15 -0.91 -5.26
N ASN A 48 7.07 -1.59 -4.86
CA ASN A 48 6.73 -2.91 -5.40
C ASN A 48 5.35 -3.02 -6.05
N ALA A 49 4.47 -2.04 -5.93
CA ALA A 49 3.12 -2.12 -6.51
C ALA A 49 3.15 -2.37 -8.03
N VAL A 50 3.99 -1.64 -8.77
CA VAL A 50 4.14 -1.79 -10.22
C VAL A 50 4.68 -3.17 -10.60
N THR A 51 5.61 -3.72 -9.81
CA THR A 51 6.14 -5.08 -10.04
C THR A 51 5.03 -6.12 -10.09
N PHE A 52 3.99 -5.98 -9.25
CA PHE A 52 2.88 -6.93 -9.17
C PHE A 52 1.65 -6.51 -9.99
N GLY A 53 1.74 -5.45 -10.80
CA GLY A 53 0.64 -4.96 -11.64
C GLY A 53 -0.45 -4.22 -10.88
N PHE A 54 -0.09 -3.53 -9.79
CA PHE A 54 -1.00 -2.72 -8.97
C PHE A 54 -0.59 -1.24 -8.92
N ASP A 55 -0.17 -0.71 -10.05
CA ASP A 55 0.31 0.66 -10.26
C ASP A 55 -0.60 1.71 -9.58
N GLN A 56 -1.91 1.46 -9.55
CA GLN A 56 -2.91 2.31 -8.89
C GLN A 56 -2.65 2.54 -7.39
N PHE A 57 -1.89 1.67 -6.71
CA PHE A 57 -1.53 1.85 -5.30
C PHE A 57 -0.38 2.84 -5.09
N THR A 58 0.40 3.15 -6.13
CA THR A 58 1.63 3.94 -6.01
C THR A 58 1.37 5.34 -5.47
N ASN A 59 0.33 6.02 -5.99
CA ASN A 59 0.04 7.41 -5.61
C ASN A 59 -0.38 7.53 -4.14
N VAL A 60 -1.27 6.65 -3.67
CA VAL A 60 -1.68 6.65 -2.25
C VAL A 60 -0.52 6.25 -1.34
N ALA A 61 0.34 5.32 -1.77
CA ALA A 61 1.53 4.92 -1.02
C ALA A 61 2.58 6.03 -0.87
N VAL A 62 2.83 6.81 -1.93
CA VAL A 62 3.68 8.01 -1.88
C VAL A 62 3.12 9.02 -0.89
N ALA A 63 1.81 9.29 -0.97
CA ALA A 63 1.16 10.23 -0.07
C ALA A 63 1.21 9.76 1.40
N MET A 64 1.06 8.46 1.65
CA MET A 64 1.20 7.88 3.00
C MET A 64 2.62 8.07 3.54
N GLU A 65 3.65 7.82 2.73
CA GLU A 65 5.05 8.02 3.12
C GLU A 65 5.32 9.48 3.50
N ILE A 66 4.81 10.43 2.70
CA ILE A 66 4.97 11.87 2.96
C ILE A 66 4.23 12.29 4.23
N ALA A 67 2.96 11.89 4.38
CA ALA A 67 2.15 12.25 5.54
C ALA A 67 2.71 11.64 6.84
N ALA A 68 3.27 10.43 6.79
CA ALA A 68 3.96 9.81 7.92
C ALA A 68 5.22 10.59 8.33
N LYS A 69 6.05 11.02 7.37
CA LYS A 69 7.22 11.87 7.63
C LYS A 69 6.84 13.21 8.26
N ALA A 70 5.71 13.78 7.83
CA ALA A 70 5.15 15.00 8.40
C ALA A 70 4.39 14.80 9.72
N LYS A 71 4.19 13.55 10.16
CA LYS A 71 3.35 13.16 11.32
C LYS A 71 1.92 13.70 11.25
N ASP A 72 1.39 13.83 10.03
CA ASP A 72 0.03 14.29 9.78
C ASP A 72 -0.97 13.14 9.96
N LEU A 73 -1.47 12.98 11.18
CA LEU A 73 -2.38 11.90 11.54
C LEU A 73 -3.74 11.99 10.80
N THR A 74 -4.23 13.20 10.55
CA THR A 74 -5.50 13.42 9.83
C THR A 74 -5.36 12.96 8.39
N GLN A 75 -4.31 13.40 7.71
CA GLN A 75 -4.04 12.99 6.34
C GLN A 75 -3.75 11.48 6.24
N LEU A 76 -2.98 10.93 7.18
CA LEU A 76 -2.70 9.49 7.23
C LEU A 76 -3.98 8.65 7.37
N SER A 77 -4.91 9.07 8.21
CA SER A 77 -6.19 8.37 8.39
C SER A 77 -6.99 8.34 7.10
N ALA A 78 -7.07 9.46 6.38
CA ALA A 78 -7.74 9.54 5.09
C ALA A 78 -7.06 8.67 4.02
N LEU A 79 -5.73 8.68 3.98
CA LEU A 79 -4.95 7.91 3.02
C LEU A 79 -5.01 6.40 3.28
N VAL A 80 -5.00 5.96 4.54
CA VAL A 80 -5.17 4.54 4.90
C VAL A 80 -6.57 4.06 4.51
N ALA A 81 -7.61 4.89 4.67
CA ALA A 81 -8.95 4.59 4.18
C ALA A 81 -8.98 4.47 2.64
N GLN A 82 -8.36 5.42 1.93
CA GLN A 82 -8.25 5.37 0.47
C GLN A 82 -7.50 4.12 -0.01
N PHE A 83 -6.40 3.77 0.66
CA PHE A 83 -5.63 2.56 0.34
C PHE A 83 -6.46 1.29 0.59
N THR A 84 -7.26 1.26 1.66
CA THR A 84 -8.18 0.17 1.98
C THR A 84 -9.20 -0.04 0.85
N THR A 85 -9.85 1.04 0.40
CA THR A 85 -10.79 0.98 -0.74
C THR A 85 -10.10 0.53 -2.02
N ALA A 86 -8.88 1.01 -2.29
CA ALA A 86 -8.13 0.61 -3.48
C ALA A 86 -7.81 -0.89 -3.48
N VAL A 87 -7.40 -1.45 -2.34
CA VAL A 87 -7.11 -2.89 -2.20
C VAL A 87 -8.38 -3.73 -2.29
N GLN A 88 -9.50 -3.28 -1.72
CA GLN A 88 -10.79 -3.99 -1.80
C GLN A 88 -11.34 -4.06 -3.23
N ASN A 89 -11.09 -3.03 -4.04
CA ASN A 89 -11.54 -2.97 -5.43
C ASN A 89 -10.56 -3.63 -6.41
N ALA A 90 -9.37 -4.00 -5.96
CA ALA A 90 -8.37 -4.62 -6.82
C ALA A 90 -8.75 -6.06 -7.16
N GLN A 91 -8.61 -6.41 -8.44
CA GLN A 91 -8.88 -7.73 -8.99
C GLN A 91 -7.61 -8.25 -9.69
N ILE A 92 -7.53 -9.56 -9.87
CA ILE A 92 -6.39 -10.23 -10.51
C ILE A 92 -6.72 -10.57 -11.95
#